data_AF-A0A1G1EDF7-F1
#
_entry.id   AF-A0A1G1EDF7-F1
#
_cell.length_a   1.000
_cell.length_b   1.000
_cell.length_c   1.000
_cell.angle_alpha   90.00
_cell.angle_beta   90.00
_cell.angle_gamma   90.00
#
_symmetry.space_group_name_H-M   'P 1'
#
loop_
_entity.id
_entity.type
_entity.pdbx_description
1 polymer ?
#
loop_
_entity_poly.entity_id
_entity_poly.type
_entity_poly.pdbx_seq_one_letter_code
_entity_poly.pdbx_strand_id
1 'polypeptide(L)'
;MALRTFTKVFLFFWLMGMSSPIWAQEVPFTLQDRDRLIRLEATLKEFKDSVDKRFEQVDKRFGEFKDSVDKRFEQLFTFLWIISGIFTALTVFTIGFAIWDRRTMIRPFEAKTKELEEKIEEMDEKGLKSLINSLREIAKADSRVAEALKKFNLL
;
A
#
# COMPACT_ATOMS: atom_id res chain seq x y z
N MET A 1 -22.10 -71.96 -50.61
CA MET A 1 -22.01 -70.48 -50.67
C MET A 1 -23.38 -69.81 -50.83
N ALA A 2 -24.32 -70.38 -51.60
CA ALA A 2 -25.64 -69.80 -51.90
C ALA A 2 -26.62 -69.61 -50.72
N LEU A 3 -26.56 -70.46 -49.68
CA LEU A 3 -27.49 -70.34 -48.54
C LEU A 3 -27.23 -69.08 -47.70
N ARG A 4 -25.94 -68.70 -47.55
CA ARG A 4 -25.51 -67.57 -46.71
C ARG A 4 -25.81 -66.20 -47.35
N THR A 5 -25.85 -66.13 -48.68
CA THR A 5 -26.28 -64.92 -49.42
C THR A 5 -27.80 -64.79 -49.39
N PHE A 6 -28.54 -65.89 -49.48
CA PHE A 6 -30.00 -65.89 -49.38
C PHE A 6 -30.49 -65.41 -47.99
N THR A 7 -29.86 -65.88 -46.90
CA THR A 7 -30.21 -65.40 -45.55
C THR A 7 -29.92 -63.91 -45.36
N LYS A 8 -28.85 -63.39 -45.95
CA LYS A 8 -28.51 -61.95 -45.88
C LYS A 8 -29.47 -61.08 -46.68
N VAL A 9 -29.90 -61.53 -47.85
CA VAL A 9 -30.91 -60.81 -48.67
C VAL A 9 -32.26 -60.82 -47.96
N PHE A 10 -32.65 -61.94 -47.36
CA PHE A 10 -33.87 -62.03 -46.56
C PHE A 10 -33.81 -61.12 -45.33
N LEU A 11 -32.70 -61.13 -44.59
CA LEU A 11 -32.48 -60.22 -43.46
C LEU A 11 -32.50 -58.75 -43.87
N PHE A 12 -31.94 -58.40 -45.04
CA PHE A 12 -31.95 -57.03 -45.55
C PHE A 12 -33.38 -56.54 -45.87
N PHE A 13 -34.18 -57.37 -46.55
CA PHE A 13 -35.59 -57.05 -46.80
C PHE A 13 -36.42 -56.98 -45.52
N TRP A 14 -36.15 -57.85 -44.56
CA TRP A 14 -36.80 -57.83 -43.25
C TRP A 14 -36.45 -56.57 -42.45
N LEU A 15 -35.20 -56.12 -42.49
CA LEU A 15 -34.76 -54.89 -41.84
C LEU A 15 -35.37 -53.64 -42.48
N MET A 16 -35.49 -53.62 -43.81
CA MET A 16 -36.13 -52.51 -44.54
C MET A 16 -37.65 -52.46 -44.31
N GLY A 17 -38.30 -53.62 -44.18
CA GLY A 17 -39.74 -53.73 -43.87
C GLY A 17 -40.13 -53.27 -42.47
N MET A 18 -39.17 -53.16 -41.53
CA MET A 18 -39.38 -52.59 -40.20
C MET A 18 -39.24 -51.06 -40.14
N SER A 19 -38.84 -50.41 -41.24
CA SER A 19 -38.82 -48.95 -41.31
C SER A 19 -40.21 -48.40 -41.63
N SER A 20 -41.03 -48.22 -40.60
CA SER A 20 -42.28 -47.46 -40.73
C SER A 20 -41.93 -45.99 -41.01
N PRO A 21 -42.51 -45.34 -42.05
CA PRO A 21 -42.35 -43.90 -42.22
C PRO A 21 -43.01 -43.18 -41.03
N ILE A 22 -42.21 -42.42 -40.26
CA ILE A 22 -42.73 -41.51 -39.24
C ILE A 22 -43.29 -40.30 -39.99
N TRP A 23 -44.61 -40.22 -40.11
CA TRP A 23 -45.26 -39.02 -40.63
C TRP A 23 -45.17 -37.93 -39.56
N ALA A 24 -44.50 -36.83 -39.88
CA ALA A 24 -44.56 -35.64 -39.06
C ALA A 24 -45.98 -35.09 -39.13
N GLN A 25 -46.75 -35.24 -38.06
CA GLN A 25 -48.08 -34.67 -37.97
C GLN A 25 -47.94 -33.19 -37.65
N GLU A 26 -48.20 -32.34 -38.65
CA GLU A 26 -48.29 -30.89 -38.45
C GLU A 26 -49.49 -30.62 -37.53
N VAL A 27 -49.22 -30.25 -36.28
CA VAL A 27 -50.26 -29.91 -35.31
C VAL A 27 -50.71 -28.47 -35.60
N PRO A 28 -51.94 -28.24 -36.10
CA PRO A 28 -52.40 -26.90 -36.39
C PRO A 28 -52.73 -26.16 -35.09
N PHE A 29 -52.49 -24.85 -35.09
CA PHE A 29 -52.78 -24.01 -33.92
C PHE A 29 -54.29 -23.94 -33.66
N THR A 30 -54.74 -24.48 -32.52
CA THR A 30 -56.17 -24.59 -32.20
C THR A 30 -56.72 -23.34 -31.51
N LEU A 31 -58.05 -23.22 -31.40
CA LEU A 31 -58.68 -22.16 -30.61
C LEU A 31 -58.29 -22.24 -29.12
N GLN A 32 -58.09 -23.44 -28.59
CA GLN A 32 -57.66 -23.63 -27.20
C GLN A 32 -56.24 -23.09 -26.95
N ASP A 33 -55.37 -23.17 -27.95
CA ASP A 33 -54.01 -22.62 -27.84
C ASP A 33 -54.02 -21.08 -27.90
N ARG A 34 -54.96 -20.46 -28.62
CA ARG A 34 -55.20 -19.00 -28.56
C ARG A 34 -55.59 -18.55 -27.16
N ASP A 35 -56.54 -19.24 -26.53
CA ASP A 35 -56.99 -18.90 -25.16
C ASP A 35 -55.91 -19.11 -24.10
N ARG A 36 -55.01 -20.07 -24.32
CA ARG A 36 -53.81 -20.25 -23.48
C ARG A 36 -52.81 -19.12 -23.69
N LEU A 37 -52.56 -18.70 -24.93
CA LEU A 37 -51.69 -17.56 -25.22
C LEU A 37 -52.21 -16.26 -24.59
N ILE A 38 -53.51 -15.99 -24.68
CA ILE A 38 -54.12 -14.80 -24.09
C ILE A 38 -53.95 -14.80 -22.56
N ARG A 39 -54.16 -15.96 -21.90
CA ARG A 39 -53.91 -16.09 -20.47
C ARG A 39 -52.44 -15.91 -20.11
N LEU A 40 -51.53 -16.48 -20.90
CA LEU A 40 -50.10 -16.30 -20.69
C LEU A 40 -49.70 -14.83 -20.83
N GLU A 41 -50.16 -14.14 -21.87
CA GLU A 41 -49.92 -12.71 -22.06
C GLU A 41 -50.44 -11.88 -20.86
N ALA A 42 -51.64 -12.19 -20.36
CA ALA A 42 -52.18 -11.55 -19.17
C ALA A 42 -51.31 -11.79 -17.92
N THR A 43 -50.94 -13.05 -17.65
CA THR A 43 -50.06 -13.36 -16.50
C THR A 43 -48.67 -12.75 -16.63
N LEU A 44 -48.15 -12.63 -17.86
CA LEU A 44 -46.84 -12.05 -18.13
C LEU A 44 -46.89 -10.54 -17.94
N LYS A 45 -47.99 -9.89 -18.32
CA LYS A 45 -48.22 -8.47 -18.05
C LYS A 45 -48.32 -8.18 -16.55
N GLU A 46 -49.09 -8.97 -15.81
CA GLU A 46 -49.18 -8.85 -14.35
C GLU A 46 -47.83 -9.10 -13.65
N PHE A 47 -47.09 -10.11 -14.13
CA PHE A 47 -45.74 -10.39 -13.65
C PHE A 47 -44.80 -9.21 -13.90
N LYS A 48 -44.81 -8.65 -15.12
CA LYS A 48 -44.01 -7.48 -15.47
C LYS A 48 -44.33 -6.29 -14.56
N ASP A 49 -45.61 -5.97 -14.37
CA ASP A 49 -46.04 -4.86 -13.52
C ASP A 49 -45.62 -5.07 -12.05
N SER A 50 -45.67 -6.31 -11.56
CA SER A 50 -45.21 -6.68 -10.21
C SER A 50 -43.69 -6.54 -10.06
N VAL A 51 -42.94 -6.96 -11.07
CA VAL A 51 -41.48 -6.86 -11.13
C VAL A 51 -41.05 -5.39 -11.19
N ASP A 52 -41.66 -4.58 -12.06
CA ASP A 52 -41.34 -3.16 -12.21
C ASP A 52 -41.53 -2.41 -10.88
N LYS A 53 -42.63 -2.66 -10.16
CA LYS A 53 -42.86 -2.07 -8.82
C LYS A 53 -41.80 -2.47 -7.79
N ARG A 54 -41.35 -3.73 -7.82
CA ARG A 54 -40.30 -4.20 -6.91
C ARG A 54 -38.96 -3.58 -7.25
N PHE A 55 -38.63 -3.45 -8.53
CA PHE A 55 -37.41 -2.77 -8.96
C PHE A 55 -37.41 -1.30 -8.56
N GLU A 56 -38.51 -0.58 -8.75
CA GLU A 56 -38.64 0.81 -8.31
C GLU A 56 -38.44 0.96 -6.79
N GLN A 57 -38.99 0.03 -6.00
CA GLN A 57 -38.77 -0.01 -4.55
C GLN A 57 -37.30 -0.29 -4.19
N VAL A 58 -36.63 -1.18 -4.93
CA VAL A 58 -35.21 -1.49 -4.75
C VAL A 58 -34.36 -0.28 -5.09
N ASP A 59 -34.60 0.37 -6.23
CA ASP A 59 -33.89 1.58 -6.65
C ASP A 59 -34.02 2.70 -5.62
N LYS A 60 -35.22 2.89 -5.06
CA LYS A 60 -35.43 3.87 -3.99
C LYS A 60 -34.59 3.54 -2.74
N ARG A 61 -34.60 2.28 -2.30
CA ARG A 61 -33.81 1.85 -1.13
C ARG A 61 -32.32 1.94 -1.38
N PHE A 62 -31.86 1.64 -2.59
CA PHE A 62 -30.46 1.80 -2.98
C PHE A 62 -30.04 3.28 -3.02
N GLY A 63 -30.92 4.17 -3.52
CA GLY A 63 -30.71 5.61 -3.47
C GLY A 63 -30.57 6.11 -2.03
N GLU A 64 -31.54 5.77 -1.16
CA GLU A 64 -31.50 6.11 0.27
C GLU A 64 -30.25 5.55 0.98
N PHE A 65 -29.87 4.31 0.66
CA PHE A 65 -28.65 3.70 1.19
C PHE A 65 -27.41 4.46 0.75
N LYS A 66 -27.28 4.76 -0.55
CA LYS A 66 -26.16 5.52 -1.08
C LYS A 66 -26.04 6.89 -0.42
N ASP A 67 -27.13 7.64 -0.32
CA ASP A 67 -27.14 8.95 0.33
C ASP A 67 -26.72 8.85 1.80
N SER A 68 -27.18 7.81 2.51
CA SER A 68 -26.79 7.59 3.90
C SER A 68 -25.30 7.27 4.05
N VAL A 69 -24.74 6.51 3.12
CA VAL A 69 -23.34 6.11 3.08
C VAL A 69 -22.45 7.30 2.72
N ASP A 70 -22.82 8.07 1.70
CA ASP A 70 -22.10 9.25 1.25
C ASP A 70 -21.97 10.28 2.38
N LYS A 71 -23.07 10.58 3.11
CA LYS A 71 -23.02 11.47 4.28
C LYS A 71 -22.07 11.00 5.38
N ARG A 72 -22.04 9.69 5.66
CA ARG A 72 -21.13 9.13 6.67
C ARG A 72 -19.69 9.20 6.20
N PHE A 73 -19.42 8.96 4.91
CA PHE A 73 -18.08 9.09 4.36
C PHE A 73 -17.60 10.54 4.35
N GLU A 74 -18.44 11.50 3.97
CA GLU A 74 -18.12 12.94 4.06
C GLU A 74 -17.72 13.35 5.48
N GLN A 75 -18.46 12.88 6.48
CA GLN A 75 -18.12 13.11 7.88
C GLN A 75 -16.77 12.50 8.27
N LEU A 76 -16.48 11.27 7.83
CA LEU A 76 -15.20 10.60 8.07
C LEU A 76 -14.05 11.33 7.39
N PHE A 77 -14.21 11.74 6.12
CA PHE A 77 -13.19 12.51 5.40
C PHE A 77 -12.93 13.86 6.05
N THR A 78 -13.98 14.55 6.50
CA THR A 78 -13.84 15.81 7.24
C THR A 78 -13.01 15.61 8.51
N PHE A 79 -13.30 14.57 9.29
CA PHE A 79 -12.55 14.26 10.50
C PHE A 79 -11.08 13.89 10.20
N LEU A 80 -10.84 13.07 9.17
CA LEU A 80 -9.49 12.71 8.74
C LEU A 80 -8.67 13.93 8.28
N TRP A 81 -9.31 14.86 7.57
CA TRP A 81 -8.67 16.12 7.16
C TRP A 81 -8.25 16.98 8.36
N ILE A 82 -9.09 17.07 9.39
CA ILE A 82 -8.77 17.82 10.62
C ILE A 82 -7.56 17.19 11.34
N ILE A 83 -7.57 15.87 11.54
CA ILE A 83 -6.46 15.17 12.20
C ILE A 83 -5.17 15.28 11.38
N SER A 84 -5.25 15.06 10.07
CA SER A 84 -4.12 15.21 9.16
C SER A 84 -3.56 16.63 9.18
N GLY A 85 -4.43 17.64 9.24
CA GLY A 85 -4.04 19.04 9.38
C GLY A 85 -3.28 19.31 10.68
N ILE A 86 -3.79 18.84 11.83
CA ILE A 86 -3.11 18.99 13.13
C ILE A 86 -1.76 18.26 13.13
N PHE A 87 -1.72 17.02 12.63
CA PHE A 87 -0.50 16.22 12.57
C PHE A 87 0.56 16.88 11.68
N THR A 88 0.15 17.39 10.53
CA THR A 88 1.04 18.11 9.61
C THR A 88 1.53 19.40 10.23
N ALA A 89 0.66 20.16 10.90
CA ALA A 89 1.04 21.38 11.60
C ALA A 89 2.08 21.11 12.71
N LEU A 90 1.88 20.06 13.53
CA LEU A 90 2.84 19.64 14.53
C LEU A 90 4.17 19.22 13.91
N THR A 91 4.15 18.48 12.80
CA THR A 91 5.36 18.05 12.10
C THR A 91 6.15 19.22 11.54
N VAL A 92 5.48 20.19 10.91
CA VAL A 92 6.12 21.41 10.41
C VAL A 92 6.67 22.25 11.57
N PHE A 93 5.93 22.32 12.68
CA PHE A 93 6.37 23.02 13.88
C PHE A 93 7.64 22.38 14.48
N THR A 94 7.69 21.06 14.63
CA THR A 94 8.86 20.36 15.20
C THR A 94 10.08 20.46 14.29
N ILE A 95 9.92 20.33 12.98
CA ILE A 95 11.00 20.51 12.01
C ILE A 95 11.48 21.97 12.02
N GLY A 96 10.55 22.93 12.02
CA GLY A 96 10.86 24.35 12.08
C GLY A 96 11.63 24.71 13.36
N PHE A 97 11.20 24.18 14.50
CA PHE A 97 11.89 24.35 15.77
C PHE A 97 13.30 23.72 15.74
N ALA A 98 13.46 22.52 15.18
CA ALA A 98 14.77 21.87 15.07
C ALA A 98 15.76 22.67 14.19
N ILE A 99 15.28 23.28 13.11
CA ILE A 99 16.11 24.17 12.26
C ILE A 99 16.49 25.44 13.01
N TRP A 100 15.57 26.01 13.79
CA TRP A 100 15.81 27.21 14.58
C TRP A 100 16.78 26.95 15.74
N ASP A 101 16.61 25.85 16.46
CA ASP A 101 17.47 25.40 17.57
C ASP A 101 18.93 25.23 17.13
N ARG A 102 19.15 24.62 15.96
CA ARG A 102 20.49 24.51 15.38
C ARG A 102 21.14 25.87 15.11
N ARG A 103 20.37 26.89 14.72
CA ARG A 103 20.90 28.24 14.44
C ARG A 103 21.20 29.03 15.71
N THR A 104 20.53 28.77 16.82
CA THR A 104 20.69 29.54 18.08
C THR A 104 21.72 28.91 19.01
N MET A 105 21.84 27.58 19.06
CA MET A 105 22.72 26.90 20.02
C MET A 105 24.20 26.83 19.61
N ILE A 106 24.57 26.95 18.34
CA ILE A 106 25.99 26.77 17.91
C ILE A 106 26.91 27.90 18.43
N ARG A 107 26.39 29.12 18.61
CA ARG A 107 27.18 30.29 19.02
C ARG A 107 27.89 30.14 20.37
N PRO A 108 27.24 29.70 21.46
CA PRO A 108 27.93 29.47 22.74
C PRO A 108 28.86 28.26 22.72
N PHE A 109 28.63 27.28 21.84
CA PHE A 109 29.54 26.14 21.70
C PHE A 109 30.86 26.55 21.06
N GLU A 110 30.84 27.36 19.99
CA GLU A 110 32.06 27.89 19.35
C GLU A 110 32.91 28.71 20.32
N ALA A 111 32.29 29.52 21.17
CA ALA A 111 33.00 30.31 22.17
C ALA A 111 33.68 29.43 23.24
N LYS A 112 32.98 28.39 23.73
CA LYS A 112 33.54 27.46 24.71
C LYS A 112 34.63 26.56 24.13
N THR A 113 34.47 26.10 22.88
CA THR A 113 35.51 25.31 22.21
C THR A 113 36.77 26.14 21.99
N LYS A 114 36.62 27.42 21.62
CA LYS A 114 37.76 28.32 21.40
C LYS A 114 38.50 28.67 22.70
N GLU A 115 37.77 28.89 23.80
CA GLU A 115 38.38 29.11 25.12
C GLU A 115 39.09 27.84 25.65
N LEU A 116 38.55 26.65 25.37
CA LEU A 116 39.22 25.39 25.70
C LEU A 116 40.49 25.18 24.87
N GLU A 117 40.45 25.51 23.58
CA GLU A 117 41.59 25.41 22.68
C GLU A 117 42.74 26.33 23.11
N GLU A 118 42.45 27.60 23.41
CA GLU A 118 43.44 28.55 23.95
C GLU A 118 44.03 28.08 25.30
N LYS A 119 43.21 27.54 26.21
CA LYS A 119 43.70 27.00 27.49
C LYS A 119 44.59 25.77 27.32
N ILE A 120 44.29 24.92 26.35
CA ILE A 120 45.11 23.74 26.04
C ILE A 120 46.45 24.18 25.43
N GLU A 121 46.46 25.12 24.49
CA GLU A 121 47.71 25.67 23.91
C GLU A 121 48.57 26.35 24.98
N GLU A 122 47.99 27.20 25.84
CA GLU A 122 48.74 27.87 26.90
C GLU A 122 49.32 26.88 27.93
N MET A 123 48.55 25.84 28.30
CA MET A 123 49.02 24.80 29.22
C MET A 123 50.14 23.95 28.62
N ASP A 124 50.06 23.62 27.32
CA ASP A 124 51.10 22.84 26.65
C ASP A 124 52.39 23.67 26.55
N GLU A 125 52.31 24.95 26.16
CA GLU A 125 53.49 25.81 26.07
C GLU A 125 54.14 26.09 27.45
N LYS A 126 53.34 26.39 28.48
CA LYS A 126 53.83 26.61 29.85
C LYS A 126 54.36 25.32 30.47
N GLY A 127 53.66 24.20 30.26
CA GLY A 127 54.06 22.87 30.72
C GLY A 127 55.37 22.43 30.10
N LEU A 128 55.52 22.56 28.78
CA LEU A 128 56.77 22.29 28.05
C LEU A 128 57.92 23.16 28.56
N LYS A 129 57.71 24.47 28.73
CA LYS A 129 58.75 25.38 29.28
C LYS A 129 59.15 25.02 30.71
N SER A 130 58.18 24.67 31.56
CA SER A 130 58.43 24.22 32.93
C SER A 130 59.24 22.92 32.97
N LEU A 131 58.84 21.93 32.16
CA LEU A 131 59.53 20.65 32.07
C LEU A 131 60.96 20.81 31.54
N ILE A 132 61.16 21.63 30.50
CA ILE A 132 62.50 21.91 29.95
C ILE A 132 63.38 22.60 31.00
N ASN A 133 62.85 23.56 31.76
CA ASN A 133 63.61 24.25 32.80
C ASN A 133 64.00 23.31 33.95
N SER A 134 63.07 22.46 34.43
CA SER A 134 63.38 21.47 35.45
C SER A 134 64.40 20.44 34.96
N LEU A 135 64.28 19.97 33.71
CA LEU A 135 65.26 19.07 33.10
C LEU A 135 66.64 19.75 32.95
N ARG A 136 66.67 21.05 32.62
CA ARG A 136 67.89 21.84 32.52
C ARG A 136 68.56 22.06 33.88
N GLU A 137 67.79 22.22 34.96
CA GLU A 137 68.34 22.28 36.31
C GLU A 137 68.94 20.93 36.75
N ILE A 138 68.25 19.83 36.47
CA ILE A 138 68.75 18.48 36.77
C ILE A 138 70.01 18.16 35.95
N ALA A 139 70.08 18.62 34.70
CA ALA A 139 71.26 18.49 33.85
C ALA A 139 72.51 19.22 34.39
N LYS A 140 72.36 20.22 35.26
CA LYS A 140 73.52 20.84 35.94
C LYS A 140 74.14 19.92 37.00
N ALA A 141 73.37 18.98 37.53
CA ALA A 141 73.80 18.06 38.59
C ALA A 141 74.15 16.65 38.05
N ASP A 142 73.55 16.21 36.93
CA ASP A 142 73.75 14.88 36.35
C ASP A 142 74.24 14.95 34.89
N SER A 143 75.42 14.37 34.63
CA SER A 143 76.06 14.37 33.31
C SER A 143 75.29 13.58 32.25
N ARG A 144 74.49 12.58 32.63
CA ARG A 144 73.72 11.74 31.70
C ARG A 144 72.51 12.49 31.14
N VAL A 145 71.88 13.34 31.95
CA VAL A 145 70.74 14.17 31.56
C VAL A 145 71.21 15.33 30.67
N ALA A 146 72.39 15.90 30.96
CA ALA A 146 73.01 16.92 30.11
C ALA A 146 73.32 16.41 28.71
N GLU A 147 73.86 15.18 28.60
CA GLU A 147 74.19 14.57 27.31
C GLU A 147 72.93 14.25 26.49
N ALA A 148 71.86 13.77 27.15
CA ALA A 148 70.56 13.54 26.53
C ALA A 148 69.92 14.84 25.99
N LEU A 149 69.94 15.93 26.77
CA LEU A 149 69.42 17.23 26.32
C LEU A 149 70.24 17.83 25.16
N LYS A 150 71.57 17.65 25.16
CA LYS A 150 72.44 18.06 24.04
C LYS A 150 72.12 17.31 22.75
N LYS A 151 71.82 16.01 22.86
CA LYS A 151 71.45 15.15 21.72
C LYS A 151 70.13 15.58 21.06
N PHE A 152 69.20 16.14 21.83
CA PHE A 152 67.94 16.70 21.32
C PHE A 152 68.01 18.20 21.00
N ASN A 153 69.20 18.81 21.04
CA ASN A 153 69.43 20.22 20.73
C ASN A 153 68.65 21.20 21.63
N LEU A 154 68.37 20.80 22.88
CA LEU A 154 67.60 21.55 23.88
C LEU A 154 68.50 22.33 24.86
N LEU A 155 69.81 22.31 24.65
CA LEU A 155 70.85 22.90 25.49
C LEU A 155 71.82 23.73 24.65
#